data_AF-A0A4Q4UP58-F1
#
_entry.id   AF-A0A4Q4UP58-F1
#
_cell.length_a   1.000
_cell.length_b   1.000
_cell.length_c   1.000
_cell.angle_alpha   90.00
_cell.angle_beta   90.00
_cell.angle_gamma   90.00
#
_symmetry.space_group_name_H-M   'P 1'
#
loop_
_entity.id
_entity.type
_entity.pdbx_description
1 polymer ?
#
loop_
_entity_poly.entity_id
_entity_poly.type
_entity_poly.pdbx_seq_one_letter_code
_entity_poly.pdbx_strand_id
1 'polypeptide(L)'
;MVYYAYAKNSNDDWSWRYVIIAPTFHILNDWYNAVRGRVGEDVLWRVSDDFYVFNRQRLNLGRSTTTGAEAPQFMNKLIFQLLSDNEGRNITTFVNELANTRTAA
;
A
#
# COMPACT_ATOMS: atom_id res chain seq x y z
N MET A 1 7.50 -21.62 -7.67
CA MET A 1 6.10 -21.19 -7.46
C MET A 1 6.13 -19.81 -6.85
N VAL A 2 5.32 -18.87 -7.31
CA VAL A 2 5.28 -17.49 -6.78
C VAL A 2 4.13 -17.40 -5.77
N TYR A 3 4.34 -16.68 -4.66
CA TYR A 3 3.32 -16.44 -3.64
C TYR A 3 2.75 -15.03 -3.81
N TYR A 4 1.42 -14.92 -3.73
CA TYR A 4 0.70 -13.67 -3.84
C TYR A 4 -0.04 -13.39 -2.54
N ALA A 5 -0.02 -12.15 -2.11
CA ALA A 5 -0.84 -11.67 -1.01
C ALA A 5 -1.51 -10.36 -1.38
N TYR A 6 -2.66 -10.12 -0.78
CA TYR A 6 -3.43 -8.90 -0.92
C TYR A 6 -3.26 -8.01 0.31
N ALA A 7 -3.14 -6.71 0.10
CA ALA A 7 -3.14 -5.73 1.17
C ALA A 7 -4.10 -4.58 0.85
N LYS A 8 -4.97 -4.22 1.80
CA LYS A 8 -5.88 -3.07 1.67
C LYS A 8 -5.60 -1.98 2.69
N ASN A 9 -5.98 -0.75 2.35
CA ASN A 9 -6.00 0.36 3.29
C ASN A 9 -7.01 0.09 4.42
N SER A 10 -6.68 0.52 5.63
CA SER A 10 -7.58 0.42 6.79
C SER A 10 -8.72 1.43 6.74
N ASN A 11 -8.48 2.57 6.08
CA ASN A 11 -9.40 3.70 6.12
C ASN A 11 -10.56 3.57 5.14
N ASP A 12 -10.40 2.72 4.11
CA ASP A 12 -11.40 2.48 3.08
C ASP A 12 -11.09 1.20 2.29
N ASP A 13 -12.10 0.69 1.60
CA ASP A 13 -11.99 -0.56 0.82
C ASP A 13 -11.69 -0.34 -0.67
N TRP A 14 -11.55 0.91 -1.11
CA TRP A 14 -11.48 1.24 -2.54
C TRP A 14 -10.10 1.75 -2.99
N SER A 15 -9.28 2.30 -2.12
CA SER A 15 -8.00 2.94 -2.44
C SER A 15 -6.78 2.23 -1.86
N TRP A 16 -5.61 2.53 -2.43
CA TRP A 16 -4.30 2.08 -1.94
C TRP A 16 -4.23 0.56 -1.68
N ARG A 17 -4.74 -0.21 -2.64
CA ARG A 17 -4.77 -1.66 -2.57
C ARG A 17 -3.55 -2.23 -3.28
N TYR A 18 -2.90 -3.22 -2.71
CA TYR A 18 -1.69 -3.80 -3.27
C TYR A 18 -1.84 -5.31 -3.47
N VAL A 19 -1.25 -5.81 -4.56
CA VAL A 19 -0.80 -7.20 -4.64
C VAL A 19 0.68 -7.23 -4.29
N ILE A 20 1.02 -8.01 -3.27
CA ILE A 20 2.39 -8.28 -2.84
C ILE A 20 2.79 -9.61 -3.48
N ILE A 21 3.93 -9.60 -4.15
CA ILE A 21 4.48 -10.76 -4.86
C ILE A 21 5.77 -11.17 -4.17
N ALA A 22 5.86 -12.43 -3.75
CA ALA A 22 7.01 -12.99 -3.07
C ALA A 22 7.45 -14.31 -3.71
N PRO A 23 8.75 -14.67 -3.66
CA PRO A 23 9.23 -15.98 -4.10
C PRO A 23 8.62 -17.14 -3.29
N THR A 24 8.35 -16.94 -2.00
CA THR A 24 7.76 -17.92 -1.09
C THR A 24 6.97 -17.22 0.01
N PHE A 25 6.08 -17.97 0.68
CA PHE A 25 5.40 -17.49 1.90
C PHE A 25 6.40 -17.12 3.01
N HIS A 26 7.51 -17.84 3.15
CA HIS A 26 8.49 -17.56 4.19
C HIS A 26 9.09 -16.15 4.06
N ILE A 27 9.46 -15.74 2.84
CA ILE A 27 9.98 -14.39 2.59
C ILE A 27 8.93 -13.31 2.90
N LEU A 28 7.66 -13.56 2.56
CA LEU A 28 6.57 -12.65 2.90
C LEU A 28 6.37 -12.55 4.42
N ASN A 29 6.38 -13.68 5.11
CA ASN A 29 6.21 -13.75 6.56
C ASN A 29 7.34 -13.03 7.29
N ASP A 30 8.59 -13.22 6.85
CA ASP A 30 9.75 -12.55 7.43
C ASP A 30 9.70 -11.03 7.21
N TRP A 31 9.27 -10.59 6.02
CA TRP A 31 9.05 -9.17 5.76
C TRP A 31 7.98 -8.58 6.68
N TYR A 32 6.85 -9.27 6.84
CA TYR A 32 5.81 -8.82 7.74
C TYR A 32 6.36 -8.65 9.16
N ASN A 33 7.06 -9.65 9.69
CA ASN A 33 7.64 -9.59 11.03
C ASN A 33 8.66 -8.44 11.16
N ALA A 34 9.47 -8.20 10.13
CA ALA A 34 10.40 -7.08 10.11
C ALA A 34 9.70 -5.71 10.14
N VAL A 35 8.63 -5.53 9.35
CA VAL A 35 7.84 -4.29 9.36
C VAL A 35 7.12 -4.12 10.70
N ARG A 36 6.47 -5.18 11.22
CA ARG A 36 5.81 -5.21 12.53
C ARG A 36 6.75 -4.86 13.68
N GLY A 37 8.03 -5.21 13.58
CA GLY A 37 9.06 -4.82 14.55
C GLY A 37 9.36 -3.32 14.59
N ARG A 38 8.88 -2.54 13.61
CA ARG A 38 9.12 -1.09 13.49
C ARG A 38 7.87 -0.23 13.51
N VAL A 39 6.68 -0.81 13.34
CA VAL A 39 5.40 -0.08 13.31
C VAL A 39 4.41 -0.62 14.35
N GLY A 40 3.50 0.23 14.81
CA GLY A 40 2.47 -0.14 15.78
C GLY A 40 1.49 -1.21 15.26
N GLU A 41 0.82 -1.93 16.17
CA GLU A 41 -0.20 -2.97 15.88
C GLU A 41 -1.32 -2.49 14.97
N ASP A 42 -1.70 -1.24 15.12
CA ASP A 42 -2.76 -0.56 14.37
C ASP A 42 -2.29 -0.04 13.00
N VAL A 43 -1.00 -0.15 12.68
CA VAL A 43 -0.44 0.34 11.40
C VAL A 43 -0.41 -0.73 10.33
N LEU A 44 -0.12 -1.98 10.69
CA LEU A 44 -0.10 -3.12 9.78
C LEU A 44 -0.48 -4.38 10.57
N TRP A 45 -1.51 -5.09 10.12
CA TRP A 45 -1.91 -6.37 10.69
C TRP A 45 -2.28 -7.38 9.61
N ARG A 46 -2.27 -8.66 10.00
CA ARG A 46 -2.53 -9.79 9.12
C ARG A 46 -3.89 -10.39 9.46
N VAL A 47 -4.73 -10.56 8.45
CA VAL A 47 -6.06 -11.19 8.55
C VAL A 47 -5.97 -12.68 8.22
N SER A 48 -5.18 -13.03 7.20
CA SER A 48 -4.79 -14.40 6.83
C SER A 48 -3.38 -14.38 6.23
N ASP A 49 -2.79 -15.54 5.97
CA ASP A 49 -1.42 -15.66 5.41
C ASP A 49 -1.18 -14.82 4.15
N ASP A 50 -2.23 -14.63 3.36
CA ASP A 50 -2.29 -13.90 2.10
C ASP A 50 -3.12 -12.61 2.16
N PHE A 51 -3.60 -12.17 3.34
CA PHE A 51 -4.39 -10.95 3.47
C PHE A 51 -3.92 -10.05 4.61
N TYR A 52 -3.57 -8.82 4.24
CA TYR A 52 -3.07 -7.79 5.13
C TYR A 52 -3.95 -6.54 5.09
N VAL A 53 -3.95 -5.79 6.18
CA VAL A 53 -4.54 -4.46 6.24
C VAL A 53 -3.53 -3.50 6.84
N PHE A 54 -3.44 -2.29 6.29
CA PHE A 54 -2.48 -1.30 6.71
C PHE A 54 -3.05 0.11 6.72
N ASN A 55 -2.51 0.97 7.57
CA ASN A 55 -2.88 2.37 7.62
C ASN A 55 -1.99 3.19 6.67
N ARG A 56 -2.55 3.65 5.54
CA ARG A 56 -1.80 4.41 4.52
C ARG A 56 -1.20 5.73 5.02
N GLN A 57 -1.79 6.36 6.03
CA GLN A 57 -1.27 7.62 6.58
C GLN A 57 0.00 7.42 7.42
N ARG A 58 0.20 6.21 7.93
CA ARG A 58 1.32 5.87 8.85
C ARG A 58 2.35 4.93 8.23
N LEU A 59 1.98 4.20 7.16
CA LEU A 59 2.87 3.30 6.44
C LEU A 59 2.68 3.48 4.93
N ASN A 60 3.79 3.76 4.25
CA ASN A 60 3.84 3.70 2.79
C ASN A 60 4.22 2.28 2.35
N LEU A 61 3.24 1.39 2.29
CA LEU A 61 3.45 -0.05 2.09
C LEU A 61 4.34 -0.36 0.88
N GLY A 62 4.04 0.26 -0.27
CA GLY A 62 4.78 0.06 -1.51
C GLY A 62 6.23 0.57 -1.49
N ARG A 63 6.62 1.33 -0.45
CA ARG A 63 8.00 1.79 -0.24
C ARG A 63 8.64 1.20 1.02
N SER A 64 7.99 0.24 1.68
CA SER A 64 8.47 -0.35 2.94
C SER A 64 9.85 -1.03 2.82
N THR A 65 10.28 -1.40 1.61
CA THR A 65 11.59 -2.00 1.35
C THR A 65 12.63 -1.02 0.82
N THR A 66 12.31 0.27 0.73
CA THR A 66 13.27 1.29 0.26
C THR A 66 14.35 1.57 1.30
N THR A 67 15.51 2.07 0.85
CA THR A 67 16.60 2.47 1.76
C THR A 67 16.09 3.50 2.77
N GLY A 68 16.28 3.23 4.06
CA GLY A 68 15.79 4.08 5.16
C GLY A 68 14.35 3.79 5.61
N ALA A 69 13.64 2.86 4.97
CA ALA A 69 12.29 2.44 5.36
C ALA A 69 12.30 1.29 6.38
N GLU A 70 11.16 0.64 6.59
CA GLU A 70 10.95 -0.34 7.64
C GLU A 70 11.70 -1.66 7.40
N ALA A 71 11.85 -2.08 6.15
CA ALA A 71 12.37 -3.40 5.79
C ALA A 71 13.31 -3.37 4.57
N PRO A 72 14.37 -2.53 4.56
CA PRO A 72 15.28 -2.38 3.41
C PRO A 72 15.99 -3.67 2.99
N GLN A 73 16.21 -4.61 3.92
CA GLN A 73 16.81 -5.92 3.65
C GLN A 73 15.95 -6.85 2.77
N PHE A 74 14.70 -6.45 2.48
CA PHE A 74 13.79 -7.12 1.55
C PHE A 74 13.71 -6.43 0.18
N MET A 75 14.52 -5.40 -0.06
CA MET A 75 14.66 -4.82 -1.39
C MET A 75 14.99 -5.92 -2.41
N ASN A 76 14.33 -5.89 -3.57
CA ASN A 76 14.44 -6.88 -4.64
C ASN A 76 13.97 -8.32 -4.28
N LYS A 77 13.43 -8.54 -3.07
CA LYS A 77 12.84 -9.84 -2.68
C LYS A 77 11.32 -9.84 -2.75
N LEU A 78 10.70 -8.67 -2.83
CA LEU A 78 9.27 -8.47 -2.90
C LEU A 78 8.93 -7.44 -3.98
N ILE A 79 7.78 -7.61 -4.62
CA ILE A 79 7.20 -6.61 -5.50
C ILE A 79 5.87 -6.18 -4.89
N PHE A 80 5.64 -4.86 -4.87
CA PHE A 80 4.39 -4.27 -4.44
C PHE A 80 3.72 -3.63 -5.65
N GLN A 81 2.70 -4.28 -6.20
CA GLN A 81 1.91 -3.74 -7.29
C GLN A 81 0.71 -2.98 -6.71
N LEU A 82 0.69 -1.65 -6.88
CA LEU A 82 -0.49 -0.85 -6.60
C LEU A 82 -1.58 -1.21 -7.61
N LEU A 83 -2.76 -1.56 -7.11
CA LEU A 83 -3.95 -1.80 -7.91
C LEU A 83 -4.68 -0.49 -8.17
N SER A 84 -5.41 -0.41 -9.28
CA SER A 84 -6.32 0.70 -9.55
C SER A 84 -7.33 0.85 -8.42
N ASP A 85 -7.76 2.07 -8.14
CA ASP A 85 -8.85 2.30 -7.20
C ASP A 85 -10.15 1.63 -7.69
N ASN A 86 -11.00 1.18 -6.76
CA ASN A 86 -12.29 0.57 -7.11
C ASN A 86 -13.14 1.60 -7.87
N GLU A 87 -13.88 1.15 -8.89
CA GLU A 87 -14.62 2.02 -9.84
C GLU A 87 -13.75 2.83 -10.83
N GLY A 88 -12.45 2.55 -10.91
CA GLY A 88 -11.61 3.11 -11.97
C GLY A 88 -11.48 4.64 -11.89
N ARG A 89 -11.30 5.17 -10.68
CA ARG A 89 -11.06 6.59 -10.45
C ARG A 89 -9.85 7.06 -11.27
N ASN A 90 -10.14 7.59 -12.46
CA ASN A 90 -9.25 8.44 -13.21
C ASN A 90 -9.06 9.69 -12.35
N ILE A 91 -7.92 9.82 -11.67
CA ILE A 91 -7.47 11.13 -11.21
C ILE A 91 -7.25 11.91 -12.49
N THR A 92 -8.21 12.76 -12.87
CA THR A 92 -8.05 13.66 -14.01
C THR A 92 -6.83 14.51 -13.71
N THR A 93 -5.81 14.41 -14.56
CA THR A 93 -4.55 15.15 -14.46
C THR A 93 -4.72 16.66 -14.67
N PHE A 94 -5.96 17.15 -14.77
CA PHE A 94 -6.28 18.56 -14.92
C PHE A 94 -7.44 18.93 -13.99
N VAL A 95 -7.12 19.56 -12.86
CA VAL A 95 -8.03 20.50 -12.21
C VAL A 95 -7.80 21.84 -12.90
N ASN A 96 -8.52 22.08 -14.00
CA ASN A 96 -8.89 23.45 -14.34
C ASN A 96 -10.31 23.61 -13.82
N GLU A 97 -10.45 23.83 -12.51
CA GLU A 97 -11.66 24.43 -11.99
C GLU A 97 -11.89 25.71 -12.79
N LEU A 98 -13.09 25.80 -13.34
CA LEU A 98 -13.57 26.93 -14.10
C LEU A 98 -13.20 28.21 -13.33
N ALA A 99 -12.39 29.07 -13.96
CA ALA A 99 -12.37 30.50 -13.66
C ALA A 99 -13.75 31.08 -14.05
N ASN A 100 -14.79 30.70 -13.32
CA ASN A 100 -16.10 31.30 -13.33
C ASN A 100 -16.17 32.24 -12.12
N THR A 101 -15.42 33.32 -12.19
CA THR A 101 -15.71 34.55 -11.44
C THR A 101 -16.42 35.53 -12.37
N ARG A 102 -17.67 35.21 -12.69
CA ARG A 102 -18.72 36.25 -12.68
C ARG A 102 -19.37 36.05 -11.31
N THR A 103 -19.28 36.95 -10.33
CA THR A 103 -19.90 38.28 -10.32
C THR A 103 -19.45 39.03 -9.04
N ALA A 104 -19.56 40.37 -9.06
CA ALA A 104 -19.70 41.30 -7.92
C ALA A 104 -18.47 42.11 -7.45
N ALA A 105 -18.20 43.23 -8.14
CA ALA A 105 -18.33 44.61 -7.63
C ALA A 105 -18.19 45.61 -8.78
#